data_AF-A0A3Q3S4X7-F1
#
_entry.id   AF-A0A3Q3S4X7-F1
#
_cell.length_a   1.000
_cell.length_b   1.000
_cell.length_c   1.000
_cell.angle_alpha   90.00
_cell.angle_beta   90.00
_cell.angle_gamma   90.00
#
_symmetry.space_group_name_H-M   'P 1'
#
loop_
_entity.id
_entity.type
_entity.pdbx_description
1 polymer ?
#
loop_
_entity_poly.entity_id
_entity_poly.type
_entity_poly.pdbx_seq_one_letter_code
_entity_poly.pdbx_strand_id
1 'polypeptide(L)'
;MNMATLVSAVLLLLFLMFPGVSTGSGHDFERGRVELQRVRSLASQPRYGDCWSRALQHLDTRCKDMTSESQSRIALSFTYCHLSSSGRDFPSCPEGSEVSMCTGAMDAVAFNTYTEFFTHTHSICHFLQSEAWHNRAENTIAYVHLRLTESSAGVAEQLQSTRQMAEDLMEAQSAALQAQQEILNNGEQLRVTLKDSTQGLQAVFSELSSVSREQQVALSELFNRVSFLQSFLLMEAHSLSSCCYNAAALCTAFLLTSTQRSSRARSPLCVLMLTHMFYPQELVSVYVSVLRRFMVCVGVCVLLCVCVRYRDPMQQSLQVLQQLRETQHSLQEALQLAGEDDTPVCDPSVACLSPVCL
;
A
#
# COMPACT_ATOMS: atom_id res chain seq x y z
N MET A 1 22.34 41.75 51.93
CA MET A 1 23.29 42.18 50.88
C MET A 1 23.05 41.29 49.67
N ASN A 2 22.43 41.85 48.63
CA ASN A 2 21.89 41.07 47.51
C ASN A 2 22.98 40.76 46.48
N MET A 3 23.04 39.53 45.96
CA MET A 3 24.02 39.10 44.95
C MET A 3 24.11 40.01 43.72
N ALA A 4 23.05 40.76 43.41
CA ALA A 4 23.03 41.75 42.32
C ALA A 4 24.02 42.92 42.53
N THR A 5 24.24 43.36 43.78
CA THR A 5 25.17 44.47 44.05
C THR A 5 26.63 44.03 43.93
N LEU A 6 26.91 42.75 44.18
CA LEU A 6 28.25 42.18 44.10
C LEU A 6 28.67 41.97 42.64
N VAL A 7 27.76 41.52 41.77
CA VAL A 7 28.01 41.36 40.34
C VAL A 7 28.21 42.72 39.64
N SER A 8 27.41 43.72 40.00
CA SER A 8 27.56 45.07 39.44
C SER A 8 28.89 45.73 39.84
N ALA A 9 29.35 45.52 41.08
CA ALA A 9 30.64 46.04 41.55
C ALA A 9 31.83 45.36 40.84
N VAL A 10 31.75 44.04 40.60
CA VAL A 10 32.79 43.28 39.88
C VAL A 10 32.87 43.68 38.41
N LEU A 11 31.73 43.92 37.75
CA LEU A 11 31.68 44.42 36.37
C LEU A 11 32.24 45.85 36.24
N LEU A 12 31.96 46.72 37.22
CA LEU A 12 32.52 48.08 37.26
C LEU A 12 34.04 48.07 37.49
N LEU A 13 34.52 47.17 38.36
CA LEU A 13 35.95 46.98 38.61
C LEU A 13 36.68 46.42 37.38
N LEU A 14 36.06 45.50 36.63
CA LEU A 14 36.62 44.98 35.37
C LEU A 14 36.70 46.08 34.30
N PHE A 15 35.73 47.00 34.23
CA PHE A 15 35.73 48.10 33.27
C PHE A 15 36.78 49.19 33.60
N LEU A 16 37.12 49.38 34.87
CA LEU A 16 38.13 50.36 35.32
C LEU A 16 39.58 49.86 35.20
N MET A 17 39.80 48.55 35.00
CA MET A 17 41.13 47.92 34.92
C MET A 17 41.70 47.79 33.51
N PHE A 18 40.94 48.21 32.48
CA PHE A 18 41.45 48.30 31.10
C PHE A 18 41.50 49.77 30.66
N PRO A 19 42.64 50.46 30.81
CA PRO A 19 42.85 51.70 30.09
C PRO A 19 42.85 51.36 28.60
N GLY A 20 41.93 51.98 27.86
CA GLY A 20 41.86 51.86 26.42
C GLY A 20 43.22 52.15 25.78
N VAL A 21 43.71 51.18 25.00
CA VAL A 21 44.82 51.36 24.08
C VAL A 21 44.47 52.54 23.16
N SER A 22 45.14 53.66 23.37
CA SER A 22 45.04 54.82 22.50
C SER A 22 45.51 54.41 21.11
N THR A 23 44.67 54.72 20.13
CA THR A 23 44.89 54.58 18.69
C THR A 23 46.03 55.49 18.23
N GLY A 24 47.27 55.10 18.51
CA GLY A 24 48.49 55.78 18.02
C GLY A 24 48.98 55.27 16.66
N SER A 25 48.32 54.28 16.06
CA SER A 25 48.83 53.57 14.87
C SER A 25 48.61 54.28 13.53
N GLY A 26 47.74 55.29 13.46
CA GLY A 26 47.41 55.98 12.20
C GLY A 26 48.51 56.93 11.71
N HIS A 27 49.14 57.68 12.62
CA HIS A 27 50.13 58.70 12.26
C HIS A 27 51.47 58.07 11.81
N ASP A 28 51.89 56.98 12.44
CA ASP A 28 53.11 56.26 12.05
C ASP A 28 52.92 55.45 10.76
N PHE A 29 51.71 54.97 10.49
CA PHE A 29 51.37 54.30 9.24
C PHE A 29 51.37 55.27 8.05
N GLU A 30 50.79 56.47 8.20
CA GLU A 30 50.83 57.49 7.15
C GLU A 30 52.26 58.03 6.92
N ARG A 31 53.03 58.23 7.99
CA ARG A 31 54.46 58.57 7.86
C ARG A 31 55.24 57.47 7.14
N GLY A 32 54.97 56.21 7.47
CA GLY A 32 55.56 55.05 6.80
C GLY A 32 55.19 54.96 5.31
N ARG A 33 53.95 55.29 4.95
CA ARG A 33 53.53 55.36 3.53
C ARG A 33 54.23 56.47 2.77
N VAL A 34 54.33 57.67 3.34
CA VAL A 34 54.99 58.81 2.70
C VAL A 34 56.47 58.48 2.45
N GLU A 35 57.15 57.86 3.42
CA GLU A 35 58.56 57.49 3.25
C GLU A 35 58.73 56.33 2.26
N LEU A 36 57.83 55.34 2.26
CA LEU A 36 57.82 54.27 1.25
C LEU A 36 57.59 54.82 -0.16
N GLN A 37 56.66 55.77 -0.32
CA GLN A 37 56.41 56.44 -1.60
C GLN A 37 57.63 57.24 -2.05
N ARG A 38 58.30 57.93 -1.13
CA ARG A 38 59.54 58.67 -1.40
C ARG A 38 60.65 57.73 -1.87
N VAL A 39 60.89 56.64 -1.14
CA VAL A 39 61.89 55.62 -1.51
C VAL A 39 61.56 54.99 -2.86
N ARG A 40 60.29 54.66 -3.12
CA ARG A 40 59.85 54.15 -4.43
C ARG A 40 60.05 55.18 -5.55
N SER A 41 59.77 56.45 -5.29
CA SER A 41 60.00 57.51 -6.28
C SER A 41 61.49 57.68 -6.61
N LEU A 42 62.37 57.62 -5.60
CA LEU A 42 63.81 57.66 -5.79
C LEU A 42 64.32 56.41 -6.52
N ALA A 43 63.79 55.22 -6.19
CA ALA A 43 64.14 53.97 -6.85
C ALA A 43 63.65 53.91 -8.30
N SER A 44 62.55 54.59 -8.62
CA SER A 44 62.01 54.69 -9.98
C SER A 44 62.69 55.76 -10.84
N GLN A 45 63.47 56.65 -10.23
CA GLN A 45 64.12 57.73 -10.95
C GLN A 45 65.30 57.17 -11.76
N PRO A 46 65.39 57.45 -13.07
CA PRO A 46 66.59 57.14 -13.83
C PRO A 46 67.77 57.86 -13.18
N ARG A 47 68.94 57.22 -13.14
CA ARG A 47 70.14 57.75 -12.45
C ARG A 47 70.58 59.11 -12.97
N TYR A 48 70.15 59.47 -14.19
CA TYR A 48 70.39 60.75 -14.84
C TYR A 48 69.19 61.73 -14.82
N GLY A 49 68.08 61.43 -14.15
CA GLY A 49 66.94 62.34 -13.99
C GLY A 49 66.14 62.64 -15.28
N ASP A 50 65.08 63.46 -15.14
CA ASP A 50 64.08 63.67 -16.20
C ASP A 50 64.54 64.51 -17.40
N CYS A 51 65.62 65.28 -17.25
CA CYS A 51 66.16 66.08 -18.36
C CYS A 51 66.79 65.18 -19.43
N TRP A 52 67.61 64.22 -19.01
CA TRP A 52 68.32 63.30 -19.90
C TRP A 52 67.36 62.30 -20.56
N SER A 53 66.35 61.84 -19.81
CA SER A 53 65.32 60.96 -20.37
C SER A 53 64.48 61.67 -21.44
N ARG A 54 64.13 62.95 -21.23
CA ARG A 54 63.44 63.77 -22.25
C ARG A 54 64.32 64.04 -23.46
N ALA A 55 65.60 64.37 -23.26
CA ALA A 55 66.54 64.56 -24.36
C ALA A 55 66.55 63.34 -25.30
N LEU A 56 66.53 62.12 -24.75
CA LEU A 56 66.45 60.89 -25.55
C LEU A 56 65.11 60.62 -26.20
N GLN A 57 63.99 61.06 -25.61
CA GLN A 57 62.67 60.95 -26.24
C GLN A 57 62.55 61.84 -27.48
N HIS A 58 63.26 62.98 -27.49
CA HIS A 58 63.33 63.89 -28.63
C HIS A 58 64.31 63.45 -29.72
N LEU A 59 65.00 62.32 -29.54
CA LEU A 59 65.80 61.71 -30.60
C LEU A 59 64.85 60.91 -31.51
N ASP A 60 64.53 61.45 -32.69
CA ASP A 60 63.65 60.82 -33.68
C ASP A 60 64.19 59.49 -34.25
N THR A 61 65.48 59.20 -34.04
CA THR A 61 66.16 58.00 -34.53
C THR A 61 66.61 57.10 -33.38
N ARG A 62 66.87 55.82 -33.68
CA ARG A 62 67.50 54.93 -32.69
C ARG A 62 68.94 55.42 -32.45
N CYS A 63 69.48 55.24 -31.25
CA CYS A 63 70.89 55.55 -30.95
C CYS A 63 71.89 54.93 -31.95
N LYS A 64 71.52 53.82 -32.58
CA LYS A 64 72.30 53.13 -33.62
C LYS A 64 72.29 53.85 -34.98
N ASP A 65 71.21 54.53 -35.32
CA ASP A 65 70.95 55.12 -36.64
C ASP A 65 71.09 56.65 -36.61
N MET A 66 71.92 57.16 -35.69
CA MET A 66 72.11 58.59 -35.45
C MET A 66 72.94 59.24 -36.57
N THR A 67 72.38 60.27 -37.21
CA THR A 67 73.06 61.13 -38.19
C THR A 67 73.91 62.20 -37.48
N SER A 68 74.83 62.84 -38.21
CA SER A 68 75.64 63.96 -37.68
C SER A 68 74.79 65.13 -37.17
N GLU A 69 73.65 65.42 -37.80
CA GLU A 69 72.70 66.43 -37.33
C GLU A 69 72.06 66.01 -36.00
N SER A 70 71.53 64.78 -35.93
CA SER A 70 70.92 64.27 -34.70
C SER A 70 71.93 64.15 -33.55
N GLN A 71 73.18 63.77 -33.83
CA GLN A 71 74.29 63.75 -32.88
C GLN A 71 74.57 65.15 -32.32
N SER A 72 74.61 66.15 -33.19
CA SER A 72 74.82 67.54 -32.79
C SER A 72 73.67 68.06 -31.92
N ARG A 73 72.42 67.78 -32.30
CA ARG A 73 71.24 68.22 -31.54
C ARG A 73 71.14 67.55 -30.16
N ILE A 74 71.34 66.23 -30.08
CA ILE A 74 71.28 65.55 -28.78
C ILE A 74 72.46 65.94 -27.87
N ALA A 75 73.63 66.23 -28.43
CA ALA A 75 74.77 66.76 -27.68
C ALA A 75 74.45 68.13 -27.05
N LEU A 76 73.74 69.00 -27.77
CA LEU A 76 73.21 70.26 -27.21
C LEU A 76 72.23 69.99 -26.06
N SER A 77 71.33 69.03 -26.21
CA SER A 77 70.37 68.66 -25.15
C SER A 77 71.08 68.10 -23.91
N PHE A 78 72.11 67.26 -24.08
CA PHE A 78 72.94 66.78 -22.97
C PHE A 78 73.72 67.90 -22.28
N THR A 79 74.26 68.82 -23.07
CA THR A 79 74.96 70.02 -22.58
C THR A 79 74.02 70.88 -21.74
N TYR A 80 72.82 71.14 -22.25
CA TYR A 80 71.78 71.86 -21.53
C TYR A 80 71.44 71.17 -20.22
N CYS A 81 71.21 69.86 -20.22
CA CYS A 81 70.91 69.11 -19.01
C CYS A 81 72.04 69.15 -17.98
N HIS A 82 73.30 69.09 -18.41
CA HIS A 82 74.47 69.14 -17.52
C HIS A 82 74.70 70.54 -16.92
N LEU A 83 74.59 71.58 -17.73
CA LEU A 83 74.80 72.96 -17.27
C LEU A 83 73.66 73.41 -16.36
N SER A 84 72.42 73.07 -16.72
CA SER A 84 71.24 73.35 -15.91
C SER A 84 71.29 72.62 -14.56
N SER A 85 71.69 71.35 -14.53
CA SER A 85 71.86 70.61 -13.26
C SER A 85 72.99 71.16 -12.39
N SER A 86 73.97 71.83 -13.00
CA SER A 86 75.07 72.51 -12.31
C SER A 86 74.72 73.95 -11.86
N GLY A 87 73.47 74.39 -12.06
CA GLY A 87 73.01 75.73 -11.67
C GLY A 87 73.51 76.86 -12.56
N ARG A 88 73.94 76.56 -13.79
CA ARG A 88 74.33 77.56 -14.80
C ARG A 88 73.16 77.88 -15.71
N ASP A 89 72.94 79.17 -15.93
CA ASP A 89 71.94 79.65 -16.89
C ASP A 89 72.44 79.45 -18.32
N PHE A 90 71.90 78.44 -18.99
CA PHE A 90 72.20 78.13 -20.39
C PHE A 90 70.88 77.93 -21.16
N PRO A 91 70.58 78.74 -22.19
CA PRO A 91 69.32 78.64 -22.91
C PRO A 91 69.27 77.37 -23.76
N SER A 92 68.09 76.75 -23.84
CA SER A 92 67.85 75.64 -24.75
C SER A 92 67.85 76.12 -26.21
N CYS A 93 68.39 75.33 -27.13
CA CYS A 93 68.40 75.61 -28.55
C CYS A 93 67.01 75.33 -29.15
N PRO A 94 66.35 76.28 -29.84
CA PRO A 94 65.02 76.07 -30.41
C PRO A 94 64.95 74.88 -31.37
N GLU A 95 63.81 74.18 -31.36
CA GLU A 95 63.57 73.08 -32.30
C GLU A 95 63.57 73.58 -33.75
N GLY A 96 64.34 72.93 -34.62
CA GLY A 96 64.47 73.30 -36.03
C GLY A 96 65.48 74.42 -36.35
N SER A 97 66.10 75.08 -35.36
CA SER A 97 67.21 76.01 -35.65
C SER A 97 68.49 75.27 -36.05
N GLU A 98 69.39 75.95 -36.77
CA GLU A 98 70.71 75.40 -37.05
C GLU A 98 71.55 75.31 -35.78
N VAL A 99 72.23 74.17 -35.59
CA VAL A 99 73.11 73.92 -34.44
C VAL A 99 74.23 74.97 -34.35
N SER A 100 74.74 75.41 -35.50
CA SER A 100 75.79 76.43 -35.64
C SER A 100 75.43 77.76 -34.96
N MET A 101 74.16 78.16 -35.03
CA MET A 101 73.66 79.38 -34.38
C MET A 101 73.73 79.26 -32.85
N CYS A 102 73.36 78.08 -32.33
CA CYS A 102 73.37 77.81 -30.91
C CYS A 102 74.79 77.63 -30.35
N THR A 103 75.70 77.00 -31.10
CA THR A 103 77.10 76.80 -30.69
C THR A 103 77.95 78.07 -30.82
N GLY A 104 77.66 78.93 -31.79
CA GLY A 104 78.38 80.20 -31.98
C GLY A 104 78.14 81.23 -30.88
N ALA A 105 77.02 81.15 -30.17
CA ALA A 105 76.67 82.04 -29.06
C ALA A 105 77.15 81.53 -27.68
N MET A 106 77.80 80.36 -27.61
CA MET A 106 78.22 79.74 -26.36
C MET A 106 79.46 80.41 -25.77
N ASP A 107 79.56 80.41 -24.44
CA ASP A 107 80.81 80.70 -23.75
C ASP A 107 81.78 79.51 -23.85
N ALA A 108 83.05 79.74 -23.48
CA ALA A 108 84.09 78.71 -23.61
C ALA A 108 83.78 77.45 -22.78
N VAL A 109 83.06 77.60 -21.65
CA VAL A 109 82.65 76.47 -20.80
C VAL A 109 81.58 75.65 -21.50
N ALA A 110 80.50 76.28 -21.98
CA ALA A 110 79.42 75.59 -22.68
C ALA A 110 79.89 74.96 -23.99
N PHE A 111 80.76 75.62 -24.75
CA PHE A 111 81.30 75.07 -25.99
C PHE A 111 82.20 73.85 -25.75
N ASN A 112 83.01 73.87 -24.69
CA ASN A 112 83.84 72.72 -24.31
C ASN A 112 82.98 71.54 -23.83
N THR A 113 82.00 71.81 -22.96
CA THR A 113 81.03 70.81 -22.51
C THR A 113 80.24 70.21 -23.68
N TYR A 114 79.82 71.04 -24.63
CA TYR A 114 79.20 70.58 -25.87
C TYR A 114 80.10 69.66 -26.67
N THR A 115 81.37 70.03 -26.85
CA THR A 115 82.32 69.22 -27.61
C THR A 115 82.55 67.85 -26.95
N GLU A 116 82.64 67.81 -25.62
CA GLU A 116 82.76 66.57 -24.85
C GLU A 116 81.52 65.67 -25.02
N PHE A 117 80.31 66.22 -24.92
CA PHE A 117 79.11 65.42 -25.14
C PHE A 117 78.94 65.01 -26.60
N PHE A 118 79.37 65.84 -27.54
CA PHE A 118 79.32 65.55 -28.97
C PHE A 118 80.17 64.33 -29.34
N THR A 119 81.41 64.24 -28.83
CA THR A 119 82.29 63.08 -29.07
C THR A 119 81.76 61.80 -28.41
N HIS A 120 81.12 61.93 -27.24
CA HIS A 120 80.61 60.80 -26.45
C HIS A 120 79.12 60.49 -26.66
N THR A 121 78.46 61.15 -27.60
CA THR A 121 77.00 61.06 -27.76
C THR A 121 76.52 59.62 -27.96
N HIS A 122 77.16 58.85 -28.86
CA HIS A 122 76.75 57.48 -29.14
C HIS A 122 76.83 56.58 -27.90
N SER A 123 77.92 56.66 -27.14
CA SER A 123 78.10 55.85 -25.93
C SER A 123 77.10 56.24 -24.84
N ILE A 124 76.85 57.54 -24.67
CA ILE A 124 75.87 58.05 -23.71
C ILE A 124 74.45 57.63 -24.09
N CYS A 125 74.06 57.75 -25.35
CA CYS A 125 72.74 57.34 -25.85
C CYS A 125 72.50 55.85 -25.62
N HIS A 126 73.46 54.99 -26.00
CA HIS A 126 73.35 53.55 -25.78
C HIS A 126 73.29 53.18 -24.30
N PHE A 127 74.09 53.82 -23.46
CA PHE A 127 74.07 53.59 -22.01
C PHE A 127 72.69 53.94 -21.43
N LEU A 128 72.17 55.12 -21.71
CA LEU A 128 70.89 55.58 -21.17
C LEU A 128 69.70 54.76 -21.72
N GLN A 129 69.76 54.34 -22.99
CA GLN A 129 68.75 53.43 -23.56
C GLN A 129 68.78 52.05 -22.87
N SER A 130 69.96 51.52 -22.58
CA SER A 130 70.14 50.27 -21.85
C SER A 130 69.59 50.36 -20.42
N GLU A 131 69.89 51.46 -19.71
CA GLU A 131 69.36 51.72 -18.36
C GLU A 131 67.83 51.81 -18.37
N ALA A 132 67.25 52.55 -19.32
CA ALA A 132 65.80 52.67 -19.45
C ALA A 132 65.14 51.33 -19.80
N TRP A 133 65.80 50.48 -20.59
CA TRP A 133 65.32 49.13 -20.86
C TRP A 133 65.43 48.23 -19.63
N HIS A 134 66.56 48.27 -18.92
CA HIS A 134 66.80 47.48 -17.71
C HIS A 134 65.76 47.77 -16.63
N ASN A 135 65.49 49.04 -16.34
CA ASN A 135 64.48 49.43 -15.35
C ASN A 135 63.06 48.95 -15.73
N ARG A 136 62.71 48.97 -17.03
CA ARG A 136 61.42 48.43 -17.50
C ARG A 136 61.38 46.90 -17.42
N ALA A 137 62.49 46.24 -17.74
CA ALA A 137 62.60 44.80 -17.70
C ALA A 137 62.48 44.28 -16.25
N GLU A 138 63.17 44.88 -15.29
CA GLU A 138 63.07 44.49 -13.88
C GLU A 138 61.63 44.63 -13.35
N ASN A 139 60.97 45.75 -13.64
CA ASN A 139 59.57 45.96 -13.24
C ASN A 139 58.62 44.94 -13.88
N THR A 140 58.83 44.63 -15.17
CA THR A 140 58.01 43.63 -15.88
C THR A 140 58.25 42.23 -15.34
N ILE A 141 59.51 41.86 -15.09
CA ILE A 141 59.87 40.57 -14.51
C ILE A 141 59.27 40.43 -13.12
N ALA A 142 59.39 41.45 -12.26
CA ALA A 142 58.81 41.44 -10.92
C ALA A 142 57.28 41.29 -10.95
N TYR A 143 56.60 42.04 -11.83
CA TYR A 143 55.15 41.95 -12.00
C TYR A 143 54.71 40.58 -12.52
N VAL A 144 55.36 40.07 -13.57
CA VAL A 144 55.04 38.77 -14.18
C VAL A 144 55.33 37.64 -13.19
N HIS A 145 56.45 37.70 -12.46
CA HIS A 145 56.77 36.73 -11.43
C HIS A 145 55.69 36.67 -10.35
N LEU A 146 55.30 37.82 -9.80
CA LEU A 146 54.23 37.90 -8.80
C LEU A 146 52.92 37.28 -9.32
N ARG A 147 52.52 37.62 -10.54
CA ARG A 147 51.30 37.10 -11.18
C ARG A 147 51.35 35.60 -11.44
N LEU A 148 52.50 35.09 -11.89
CA LEU A 148 52.68 33.66 -12.14
C LEU A 148 52.67 32.88 -10.83
N THR A 149 53.33 33.37 -9.78
CA THR A 149 53.33 32.74 -8.46
C THR A 149 51.92 32.67 -7.89
N GLU A 150 51.18 33.78 -7.91
CA GLU A 150 49.78 33.83 -7.44
C GLU A 150 48.88 32.87 -8.23
N SER A 151 48.96 32.89 -9.56
CA SER A 151 48.20 31.99 -10.43
C SER A 151 48.53 30.52 -10.17
N SER A 152 49.82 30.19 -10.03
CA SER A 152 50.27 28.82 -9.78
C SER A 152 49.80 28.29 -8.42
N ALA A 153 49.78 29.14 -7.39
CA ALA A 153 49.26 28.80 -6.08
C ALA A 153 47.75 28.51 -6.15
N GLY A 154 46.98 29.34 -6.86
CA GLY A 154 45.54 29.12 -7.06
C GLY A 154 45.23 27.82 -7.83
N VAL A 155 46.01 27.50 -8.88
CA VAL A 155 45.86 26.23 -9.62
C VAL A 155 46.18 25.03 -8.72
N ALA A 156 47.21 25.13 -7.88
CA ALA A 156 47.57 24.04 -6.96
C ALA A 156 46.47 23.79 -5.91
N GLU A 157 45.89 24.85 -5.35
CA GLU A 157 44.77 24.75 -4.41
C GLU A 157 43.52 24.12 -5.07
N GLN A 158 43.18 24.56 -6.29
CA GLN A 158 42.08 23.99 -7.06
C GLN A 158 42.29 22.50 -7.35
N LEU A 159 43.52 22.10 -7.70
CA LEU A 159 43.85 20.71 -7.97
C LEU A 159 43.74 19.86 -6.70
N GLN A 160 44.18 20.39 -5.55
CA GLN A 160 44.06 19.72 -4.26
C GLN A 160 42.59 19.53 -3.86
N SER A 161 41.76 20.56 -4.02
CA SER A 161 40.31 20.46 -3.78
C SER A 161 39.65 19.44 -4.72
N THR A 162 40.02 19.46 -6.01
CA THR A 162 39.50 18.50 -7.00
C THR A 162 39.90 17.07 -6.65
N ARG A 163 41.12 16.87 -6.16
CA ARG A 163 41.61 15.57 -5.70
C ARG A 163 40.77 15.05 -4.53
N GLN A 164 40.51 15.89 -3.52
CA GLN A 164 39.67 15.52 -2.37
C GLN A 164 38.26 15.14 -2.82
N MET A 165 37.64 15.93 -3.68
CA MET A 165 36.31 15.60 -4.23
C MET A 165 36.31 14.28 -5.02
N ALA A 166 37.39 13.98 -5.75
CA ALA A 166 37.53 12.71 -6.46
C ALA A 166 37.69 11.52 -5.50
N GLU A 167 38.43 11.69 -4.40
CA GLU A 167 38.58 10.69 -3.34
C GLU A 167 37.21 10.43 -2.66
N ASP A 168 36.47 11.48 -2.27
CA ASP A 168 35.14 11.38 -1.69
C ASP A 168 34.14 10.70 -2.64
N LEU A 169 34.19 11.04 -3.94
CA LEU A 169 33.34 10.43 -4.96
C LEU A 169 33.66 8.94 -5.14
N MET A 170 34.92 8.55 -5.11
CA MET A 170 35.33 7.14 -5.18
C MET A 170 34.81 6.36 -3.96
N GLU A 171 34.89 6.95 -2.76
CA GLU A 171 34.36 6.33 -1.55
C GLU A 171 32.83 6.15 -1.64
N ALA A 172 32.11 7.20 -2.02
CA ALA A 172 30.65 7.14 -2.22
C ALA A 172 30.24 6.12 -3.29
N GLN A 173 30.98 6.06 -4.41
CA GLN A 173 30.75 5.07 -5.46
C GLN A 173 31.00 3.64 -4.95
N SER A 174 32.04 3.43 -4.14
CA SER A 174 32.35 2.12 -3.56
C SER A 174 31.24 1.64 -2.62
N ALA A 175 30.72 2.53 -1.77
CA ALA A 175 29.61 2.23 -0.87
C ALA A 175 28.31 1.95 -1.65
N ALA A 176 28.03 2.73 -2.71
CA ALA A 176 26.89 2.50 -3.58
C ALA A 176 26.95 1.15 -4.29
N LEU A 177 28.14 0.74 -4.77
CA LEU A 177 28.32 -0.58 -5.39
C LEU A 177 28.11 -1.72 -4.39
N GLN A 178 28.58 -1.58 -3.15
CA GLN A 178 28.32 -2.57 -2.10
C GLN A 178 26.82 -2.70 -1.81
N ALA A 179 26.10 -1.57 -1.68
CA ALA A 179 24.66 -1.58 -1.50
C ALA A 179 23.91 -2.22 -2.69
N GLN A 180 24.33 -1.95 -3.92
CA GLN A 180 23.77 -2.60 -5.11
C GLN A 180 23.99 -4.10 -5.10
N GLN A 181 25.17 -4.57 -4.69
CA GLN A 181 25.48 -5.99 -4.58
C GLN A 181 24.60 -6.68 -3.52
N GLU A 182 24.37 -6.03 -2.38
CA GLU A 182 23.48 -6.54 -1.34
C GLU A 182 22.02 -6.62 -1.84
N ILE A 183 21.53 -5.60 -2.54
CA ILE A 183 20.19 -5.61 -3.15
C ILE A 183 20.04 -6.75 -4.14
N LEU A 184 21.05 -6.99 -4.99
CA LEU A 184 21.03 -8.11 -5.94
C LEU A 184 20.98 -9.46 -5.23
N ASN A 185 21.78 -9.64 -4.17
CA ASN A 185 21.77 -10.87 -3.38
C ASN A 185 20.41 -11.10 -2.68
N ASN A 186 19.86 -10.05 -2.06
CA ASN A 186 18.54 -10.09 -1.42
C ASN A 186 17.42 -10.34 -2.43
N GLY A 187 17.52 -9.75 -3.62
CA GLY A 187 16.59 -9.98 -4.73
C GLY A 187 16.63 -11.42 -5.23
N GLU A 188 17.82 -12.02 -5.33
CA GLU A 188 17.97 -13.43 -5.71
C GLU A 188 17.41 -14.38 -4.65
N GLN A 189 17.68 -14.13 -3.36
CA GLN A 189 17.07 -14.89 -2.26
C GLN A 189 15.55 -14.79 -2.29
N LEU A 190 15.00 -13.59 -2.46
CA LEU A 190 13.55 -13.38 -2.54
C LEU A 190 12.94 -14.11 -3.74
N ARG A 191 13.62 -14.11 -4.89
CA ARG A 191 13.21 -14.85 -6.09
C ARG A 191 13.12 -16.36 -5.80
N VAL A 192 14.10 -16.91 -5.07
CA VAL A 192 14.08 -18.32 -4.63
C VAL A 192 12.90 -18.57 -3.69
N THR A 193 12.73 -17.77 -2.63
CA THR A 193 11.62 -17.92 -1.67
C THR A 193 10.25 -17.81 -2.33
N LEU A 194 10.07 -16.88 -3.29
CA LEU A 194 8.84 -16.74 -4.06
C LEU A 194 8.57 -17.96 -4.93
N LYS A 195 9.61 -18.52 -5.56
CA LYS A 195 9.49 -19.74 -6.35
C LYS A 195 9.07 -20.93 -5.47
N ASP A 196 9.72 -21.10 -4.32
CA ASP A 196 9.41 -22.16 -3.37
C ASP A 196 8.00 -22.01 -2.80
N SER A 197 7.60 -20.78 -2.44
CA SER A 197 6.23 -20.50 -1.96
C SER A 197 5.18 -20.76 -3.03
N THR A 198 5.45 -20.38 -4.28
CA THR A 198 4.54 -20.64 -5.41
C THR A 198 4.39 -22.15 -5.66
N GLN A 199 5.49 -22.89 -5.62
CA GLN A 199 5.48 -24.35 -5.74
C GLN A 199 4.75 -25.00 -4.57
N GLY A 200 4.95 -24.52 -3.34
CA GLY A 200 4.23 -24.97 -2.16
C GLY A 200 2.72 -24.73 -2.28
N LEU A 201 2.29 -23.55 -2.74
CA LEU A 201 0.87 -23.26 -2.99
C LEU A 201 0.28 -24.16 -4.07
N GLN A 202 1.01 -24.45 -5.15
CA GLN A 202 0.56 -25.39 -6.17
C GLN A 202 0.41 -26.81 -5.61
N ALA A 203 1.35 -27.26 -4.77
CA ALA A 203 1.28 -28.55 -4.11
C ALA A 203 0.06 -28.64 -3.19
N VAL A 204 -0.15 -27.65 -2.31
CA VAL A 204 -1.31 -27.59 -1.41
C VAL A 204 -2.62 -27.54 -2.20
N PHE A 205 -2.70 -26.75 -3.29
CA PHE A 205 -3.88 -26.72 -4.13
C PHE A 205 -4.15 -28.08 -4.79
N SER A 206 -3.10 -28.77 -5.26
CA SER A 206 -3.23 -30.10 -5.84
C SER A 206 -3.73 -31.13 -4.82
N GLU A 207 -3.22 -31.09 -3.59
CA GLU A 207 -3.65 -31.94 -2.48
C GLU A 207 -5.09 -31.65 -2.06
N LEU A 208 -5.46 -30.37 -1.95
CA LEU A 208 -6.84 -29.99 -1.65
C LEU A 208 -7.80 -30.48 -2.74
N SER A 209 -7.40 -30.40 -4.01
CA SER A 209 -8.20 -30.88 -5.14
C SER A 209 -8.39 -32.40 -5.11
N SER A 210 -7.35 -33.17 -4.74
CA SER A 210 -7.45 -34.63 -4.64
C SER A 210 -8.31 -35.04 -3.44
N VAL A 211 -8.11 -34.41 -2.27
CA VAL A 211 -8.94 -34.63 -1.08
C VAL A 211 -10.41 -34.27 -1.36
N SER A 212 -10.67 -33.16 -2.07
CA SER A 212 -12.04 -32.79 -2.47
C SER A 212 -12.68 -33.82 -3.38
N ARG A 213 -11.93 -34.42 -4.31
CA ARG A 213 -12.44 -35.53 -5.15
C ARG A 213 -12.77 -36.76 -4.32
N GLU A 214 -11.88 -37.15 -3.40
CA GLU A 214 -12.12 -38.29 -2.50
C GLU A 214 -13.33 -38.06 -1.59
N GLN A 215 -13.47 -36.85 -1.02
CA GLN A 215 -14.64 -36.47 -0.22
C GLN A 215 -15.94 -36.53 -1.03
N GLN A 216 -15.92 -36.09 -2.30
CA GLN A 216 -17.10 -36.16 -3.15
C GLN A 216 -17.53 -37.61 -3.43
N VAL A 217 -16.55 -38.52 -3.63
CA VAL A 217 -16.82 -39.96 -3.77
C VAL A 217 -17.39 -40.54 -2.47
N ALA A 218 -16.77 -40.24 -1.31
CA ALA A 218 -17.24 -40.71 -0.01
C ALA A 218 -18.65 -40.18 0.33
N LEU A 219 -18.94 -38.91 0.04
CA LEU A 219 -20.26 -38.31 0.22
C LEU A 219 -21.30 -38.97 -0.70
N SER A 220 -20.93 -39.28 -1.95
CA SER A 220 -21.84 -39.97 -2.87
C SER A 220 -22.23 -41.37 -2.38
N GLU A 221 -21.29 -42.12 -1.78
CA GLU A 221 -21.56 -43.41 -1.15
C GLU A 221 -22.48 -43.26 0.07
N LEU A 222 -22.23 -42.26 0.92
CA LEU A 222 -23.10 -41.98 2.09
C LEU A 222 -24.51 -41.59 1.66
N PHE A 223 -24.67 -40.70 0.67
CA PHE A 223 -25.98 -40.33 0.14
C PHE A 223 -26.72 -41.53 -0.46
N ASN A 224 -26.01 -42.44 -1.13
CA ASN A 224 -26.61 -43.65 -1.68
C ASN A 224 -27.14 -44.58 -0.57
N ARG A 225 -26.38 -44.76 0.53
CA ARG A 225 -26.85 -45.52 1.69
C ARG A 225 -28.04 -44.88 2.40
N VAL A 226 -28.06 -43.55 2.51
CA VAL A 226 -29.19 -42.81 3.08
C VAL A 226 -30.43 -42.94 2.20
N SER A 227 -30.30 -42.84 0.89
CA SER A 227 -31.39 -43.03 -0.08
C SER A 227 -31.99 -44.44 0.01
N PHE A 228 -31.14 -45.47 0.16
CA PHE A 228 -31.59 -46.85 0.38
C PHE A 228 -32.37 -47.03 1.69
N LEU A 229 -31.90 -46.43 2.79
CA LEU A 229 -32.64 -46.46 4.07
C LEU A 229 -33.96 -45.69 3.97
N GLN A 230 -33.97 -44.55 3.28
CA GLN A 230 -35.16 -43.74 3.09
C GLN A 230 -36.22 -44.48 2.27
N SER A 231 -35.84 -45.18 1.19
CA SER A 231 -36.77 -45.97 0.39
C SER A 231 -37.30 -47.20 1.15
N PHE A 232 -36.45 -47.85 1.96
CA PHE A 232 -36.87 -48.95 2.85
C PHE A 232 -37.88 -48.47 3.91
N LEU A 233 -37.60 -47.35 4.59
CA LEU A 233 -38.50 -46.77 5.58
C LEU A 233 -39.84 -46.34 4.97
N LEU A 234 -39.84 -45.77 3.77
CA LEU A 234 -41.07 -45.40 3.07
C LEU A 234 -41.90 -46.64 2.67
N MET A 235 -41.23 -47.73 2.27
CA MET A 235 -41.89 -49.00 1.93
C MET A 235 -42.52 -49.66 3.17
N GLU A 236 -41.81 -49.73 4.30
CA GLU A 236 -42.36 -50.28 5.55
C GLU A 236 -43.44 -49.40 6.19
N ALA A 237 -43.31 -48.07 6.14
CA ALA A 237 -44.34 -47.18 6.67
C ALA A 237 -45.68 -47.34 5.93
N HIS A 238 -45.65 -47.59 4.62
CA HIS A 238 -46.85 -47.86 3.84
C HIS A 238 -47.51 -49.21 4.20
N SER A 239 -46.73 -50.25 4.49
CA SER A 239 -47.28 -51.55 4.89
C SER A 239 -47.90 -51.52 6.29
N LEU A 240 -47.23 -50.88 7.26
CA LEU A 240 -47.72 -50.71 8.63
C LEU A 240 -49.00 -49.87 8.68
N SER A 241 -49.03 -48.73 7.98
CA SER A 241 -50.22 -47.86 7.94
C SER A 241 -51.43 -48.54 7.29
N SER A 242 -51.22 -49.35 6.24
CA SER A 242 -52.28 -50.15 5.61
C SER A 242 -52.81 -51.23 6.55
N CYS A 243 -51.92 -51.93 7.26
CA CYS A 243 -52.28 -52.95 8.25
C CYS A 243 -53.14 -52.37 9.39
N CYS A 244 -52.70 -51.26 10.01
CA CYS A 244 -53.45 -50.60 11.09
C CYS A 244 -54.84 -50.12 10.63
N TYR A 245 -54.95 -49.56 9.42
CA TYR A 245 -56.23 -49.12 8.86
C TYR A 245 -57.23 -50.28 8.69
N ASN A 246 -56.77 -51.40 8.12
CA ASN A 246 -57.60 -52.57 7.92
C ASN A 246 -58.03 -53.22 9.24
N ALA A 247 -57.13 -53.29 10.24
CA ALA A 247 -57.46 -53.76 11.58
C ALA A 247 -58.54 -52.88 12.24
N ALA A 248 -58.41 -51.56 12.14
CA ALA A 248 -59.41 -50.62 12.66
C ALA A 248 -60.77 -50.78 11.96
N ALA A 249 -60.80 -50.95 10.63
CA ALA A 249 -62.02 -51.19 9.87
C ALA A 249 -62.72 -52.50 10.26
N LEU A 250 -61.95 -53.55 10.57
CA LEU A 250 -62.49 -54.82 11.05
C LEU A 250 -63.11 -54.67 12.45
N CYS A 251 -62.43 -53.94 13.35
CA CYS A 251 -62.93 -53.65 14.68
C CYS A 251 -64.23 -52.82 14.64
N THR A 252 -64.30 -51.78 13.80
CA THR A 252 -65.51 -50.95 13.68
C THR A 252 -66.68 -51.74 13.08
N ALA A 253 -66.43 -52.58 12.06
CA ALA A 253 -67.43 -53.49 11.51
C ALA A 253 -67.96 -54.46 12.58
N PHE A 254 -67.09 -55.02 13.42
CA PHE A 254 -67.49 -55.93 14.51
C PHE A 254 -68.30 -55.21 15.59
N LEU A 255 -67.88 -54.01 16.00
CA LEU A 255 -68.60 -53.20 16.99
C LEU A 255 -69.97 -52.77 16.49
N LEU A 256 -70.08 -52.26 15.26
CA LEU A 256 -71.35 -51.86 14.63
C LEU A 256 -72.31 -53.04 14.45
N THR A 257 -71.77 -54.23 14.27
CA THR A 257 -72.60 -55.42 14.15
C THR A 257 -72.96 -56.07 15.48
N SER A 258 -72.35 -55.69 16.61
CA SER A 258 -72.62 -56.31 17.93
C SER A 258 -74.08 -56.11 18.43
N THR A 259 -74.77 -55.05 17.98
CA THR A 259 -76.18 -54.80 18.31
C THR A 259 -77.13 -55.85 17.72
N GLN A 260 -78.06 -56.38 18.53
CA GLN A 260 -79.06 -57.39 18.12
C GLN A 260 -79.91 -56.97 16.91
N ARG A 261 -80.03 -55.66 16.64
CA ARG A 261 -80.77 -55.07 15.51
C ARG A 261 -80.12 -55.30 14.14
N SER A 262 -78.81 -55.57 14.04
CA SER A 262 -78.08 -55.72 12.75
C SER A 262 -77.40 -57.08 12.54
N SER A 263 -77.73 -58.08 13.36
CA SER A 263 -77.18 -59.45 13.33
C SER A 263 -77.15 -60.09 11.92
N ARG A 264 -78.16 -59.81 11.09
CA ARG A 264 -78.29 -60.36 9.72
C ARG A 264 -77.35 -59.71 8.69
N ALA A 265 -76.71 -58.58 9.01
CA ALA A 265 -75.76 -57.86 8.15
C ALA A 265 -74.28 -58.22 8.41
N ARG A 266 -74.00 -59.06 9.41
CA ARG A 266 -72.63 -59.49 9.79
C ARG A 266 -71.88 -60.22 8.69
N SER A 267 -72.49 -61.26 8.12
CA SER A 267 -71.85 -62.10 7.10
C SER A 267 -71.54 -61.36 5.80
N PRO A 268 -72.42 -60.53 5.19
CA PRO A 268 -72.06 -59.82 3.97
C PRO A 268 -70.99 -58.75 4.19
N LEU A 269 -70.97 -58.08 5.35
CA LEU A 269 -69.98 -57.02 5.64
C LEU A 269 -68.58 -57.60 5.90
N CYS A 270 -68.49 -58.74 6.59
CA CYS A 270 -67.22 -59.46 6.77
C CYS A 270 -66.67 -60.01 5.45
N VAL A 271 -67.52 -60.58 4.59
CA VAL A 271 -67.08 -61.07 3.26
C VAL A 271 -66.57 -59.92 2.39
N LEU A 272 -67.25 -58.77 2.39
CA LEU A 272 -66.82 -57.57 1.65
C LEU A 272 -65.47 -57.01 2.15
N MET A 273 -65.22 -57.06 3.46
CA MET A 273 -63.93 -56.64 4.04
C MET A 273 -62.80 -57.62 3.72
N LEU A 274 -63.07 -58.92 3.74
CA LEU A 274 -62.08 -59.95 3.39
C LEU A 274 -61.71 -59.93 1.90
N THR A 275 -62.67 -59.69 1.00
CA THR A 275 -62.35 -59.49 -0.43
C THR A 275 -61.51 -58.23 -0.65
N HIS A 276 -61.70 -57.18 0.17
CA HIS A 276 -60.86 -55.98 0.12
C HIS A 276 -59.40 -56.25 0.57
N MET A 277 -59.18 -57.16 1.52
CA MET A 277 -57.84 -57.55 2.00
C MET A 277 -57.04 -58.37 0.96
N PHE A 278 -57.71 -59.14 0.11
CA PHE A 278 -57.07 -60.04 -0.86
C PHE A 278 -56.84 -59.42 -2.23
N TYR A 279 -57.36 -58.22 -2.52
CA TYR A 279 -57.11 -57.55 -3.79
C TYR A 279 -55.63 -57.12 -3.87
N PRO A 280 -54.82 -57.67 -4.80
CA PRO A 280 -53.39 -57.40 -4.86
C PRO A 280 -53.16 -55.94 -5.26
N GLN A 281 -52.50 -55.21 -4.37
CA GLN A 281 -52.26 -53.77 -4.48
C GLN A 281 -50.99 -53.50 -5.27
N GLU A 282 -51.02 -53.78 -6.56
CA GLU A 282 -49.98 -53.42 -7.53
C GLU A 282 -50.61 -52.47 -8.57
N LEU A 283 -50.87 -51.22 -8.15
CA LEU A 283 -50.70 -49.97 -8.93
C LEU A 283 -51.33 -48.76 -8.21
N VAL A 284 -50.47 -47.76 -7.93
CA VAL A 284 -50.75 -46.34 -7.63
C VAL A 284 -51.59 -46.02 -6.37
N SER A 285 -50.93 -45.42 -5.38
CA SER A 285 -51.48 -44.88 -4.10
C SER A 285 -52.79 -44.09 -4.24
N VAL A 286 -52.95 -43.33 -5.34
CA VAL A 286 -54.13 -42.51 -5.61
C VAL A 286 -55.39 -43.37 -5.84
N TYR A 287 -55.28 -44.49 -6.57
CA TYR A 287 -56.41 -45.38 -6.84
C TYR A 287 -56.91 -46.07 -5.57
N VAL A 288 -55.99 -46.41 -4.66
CA VAL A 288 -56.31 -47.09 -3.40
C VAL A 288 -57.14 -46.19 -2.46
N SER A 289 -56.88 -44.88 -2.44
CA SER A 289 -57.65 -43.91 -1.64
C SER A 289 -59.09 -43.76 -2.16
N VAL A 290 -59.25 -43.69 -3.49
CA VAL A 290 -60.56 -43.60 -4.15
C VAL A 290 -61.37 -44.88 -3.92
N LEU A 291 -60.74 -46.05 -4.06
CA LEU A 291 -61.38 -47.35 -3.83
C LEU A 291 -61.86 -47.50 -2.38
N ARG A 292 -61.06 -47.08 -1.40
CA ARG A 292 -61.44 -47.10 0.03
C ARG A 292 -62.68 -46.24 0.31
N ARG A 293 -62.76 -45.04 -0.26
CA ARG A 293 -63.93 -44.16 -0.10
C ARG A 293 -65.20 -44.76 -0.72
N PHE A 294 -65.07 -45.38 -1.88
CA PHE A 294 -66.18 -46.05 -2.55
C PHE A 294 -66.74 -47.21 -1.69
N MET A 295 -65.86 -48.03 -1.10
CA MET A 295 -66.27 -49.17 -0.27
C MET A 295 -66.98 -48.74 1.03
N VAL A 296 -66.53 -47.65 1.66
CA VAL A 296 -67.23 -47.08 2.83
C VAL A 296 -68.63 -46.61 2.44
N CYS A 297 -68.79 -45.93 1.29
CA CYS A 297 -70.10 -45.54 0.79
C CYS A 297 -71.02 -46.74 0.57
N VAL A 298 -70.51 -47.83 -0.04
CA VAL A 298 -71.27 -49.07 -0.23
C VAL A 298 -71.69 -49.68 1.11
N GLY A 299 -70.79 -49.75 2.10
CA GLY A 299 -71.09 -50.25 3.43
C GLY A 299 -72.15 -49.43 4.17
N VAL A 300 -72.09 -48.10 4.08
CA VAL A 300 -73.10 -47.19 4.65
C VAL A 300 -74.46 -47.38 3.94
N CYS A 301 -74.47 -47.51 2.62
CA CYS A 301 -75.69 -47.81 1.86
C CYS A 301 -76.32 -49.15 2.27
N VAL A 302 -75.51 -50.19 2.48
CA VAL A 302 -76.00 -51.50 2.97
C VAL A 302 -76.60 -51.38 4.37
N LEU A 303 -75.94 -50.66 5.28
CA LEU A 303 -76.46 -50.41 6.63
C LEU A 303 -77.78 -49.64 6.59
N LEU A 304 -77.88 -48.58 5.79
CA LEU A 304 -79.11 -47.82 5.59
C LEU A 304 -80.23 -48.68 5.00
N CYS A 305 -79.93 -49.50 3.98
CA CYS A 305 -80.90 -50.43 3.41
C CYS A 305 -81.42 -51.44 4.45
N VAL A 306 -80.54 -51.96 5.31
CA VAL A 306 -80.93 -52.89 6.40
C VAL A 306 -81.76 -52.17 7.46
N CYS A 307 -81.40 -50.93 7.82
CA CYS A 307 -82.16 -50.11 8.76
C CYS A 307 -83.57 -49.78 8.25
N VAL A 308 -83.72 -49.44 6.96
CA VAL A 308 -85.01 -49.11 6.35
C VAL A 308 -85.89 -50.34 6.13
N ARG A 309 -85.31 -51.52 5.86
CA ARG A 309 -86.04 -52.79 5.74
C ARG A 309 -86.36 -53.45 7.09
N TYR A 310 -85.93 -52.88 8.21
CA TYR A 310 -86.16 -53.43 9.54
C TYR A 310 -87.63 -53.28 9.94
N ARG A 311 -88.36 -54.41 9.93
CA ARG A 311 -89.76 -54.53 10.37
C ARG A 311 -89.77 -55.12 11.77
N ASP A 312 -90.36 -54.42 12.75
CA ASP A 312 -90.23 -54.76 14.18
C ASP A 312 -90.73 -56.19 14.51
N PRO A 313 -89.84 -57.12 14.92
CA PRO A 313 -90.24 -58.46 15.35
C PRO A 313 -90.92 -58.46 16.73
N MET A 314 -90.79 -57.37 17.48
CA MET A 314 -91.37 -57.17 18.81
C MET A 314 -92.91 -57.05 18.77
N GLN A 315 -93.46 -56.58 17.64
CA GLN A 315 -94.91 -56.47 17.46
C GLN A 315 -95.56 -57.82 17.15
N GLN A 316 -94.83 -58.75 16.52
CA GLN A 316 -95.32 -60.10 16.23
C GLN A 316 -95.40 -60.98 17.50
N SER A 317 -94.43 -60.90 18.41
CA SER A 317 -94.48 -61.68 19.66
C SER A 317 -95.61 -61.22 20.60
N LEU A 318 -95.94 -59.92 20.58
CA LEU A 318 -97.01 -59.36 21.40
C LEU A 318 -98.40 -59.76 20.89
N GLN A 319 -98.58 -59.85 19.56
CA GLN A 319 -99.79 -60.41 18.95
C GLN A 319 -99.98 -61.90 19.29
N VAL A 320 -98.90 -62.69 19.25
CA VAL A 320 -98.94 -64.12 19.61
C VAL A 320 -99.26 -64.33 21.09
N LEU A 321 -98.73 -63.49 21.98
CA LEU A 321 -99.06 -63.54 23.41
C LEU A 321 -100.49 -63.11 23.71
N GLN A 322 -101.04 -62.15 22.97
CA GLN A 322 -102.46 -61.78 23.07
C GLN A 322 -103.37 -62.92 22.60
N GLN A 323 -103.03 -63.57 21.48
CA GLN A 323 -103.76 -64.75 20.99
C GLN A 323 -103.74 -65.92 22.00
N LEU A 324 -102.59 -66.18 22.64
CA LEU A 324 -102.47 -67.23 23.67
C LEU A 324 -103.24 -66.90 24.96
N ARG A 325 -103.35 -65.61 25.30
CA ARG A 325 -104.12 -65.16 26.47
C ARG A 325 -105.62 -65.31 26.24
N GLU A 326 -106.10 -64.99 25.04
CA GLU A 326 -107.50 -65.18 24.65
C GLU A 326 -107.89 -66.66 24.61
N THR A 327 -107.03 -67.54 24.06
CA THR A 327 -107.33 -68.98 24.02
C THR A 327 -107.34 -69.63 25.40
N GLN A 328 -106.48 -69.20 26.33
CA GLN A 328 -106.57 -69.67 27.72
C GLN A 328 -107.87 -69.22 28.38
N HIS A 329 -108.30 -67.97 28.19
CA HIS A 329 -109.53 -67.47 28.79
C HIS A 329 -110.77 -68.24 28.29
N SER A 330 -110.85 -68.52 26.98
CA SER A 330 -111.97 -69.29 26.41
C SER A 330 -112.03 -70.74 26.89
N LEU A 331 -110.87 -71.37 27.13
CA LEU A 331 -110.79 -72.73 27.67
C LEU A 331 -111.22 -72.80 29.14
N GLN A 332 -110.98 -71.75 29.91
CA GLN A 332 -111.30 -71.71 31.35
C GLN A 332 -112.80 -71.47 31.60
N GLU A 333 -113.48 -70.68 30.75
CA GLU A 333 -114.94 -70.53 30.77
C GLU A 333 -115.67 -71.82 30.38
N ALA A 334 -115.15 -72.57 29.40
CA ALA A 334 -115.73 -73.86 29.00
C ALA A 334 -115.61 -74.93 30.09
N LEU A 335 -114.54 -74.90 30.91
CA LEU A 335 -114.36 -75.82 32.04
C LEU A 335 -115.24 -75.47 33.25
N GLN A 336 -115.58 -74.19 33.46
CA GLN A 336 -116.50 -73.78 34.54
C GLN A 336 -117.96 -74.11 34.22
N LEU A 337 -118.37 -74.02 32.96
CA LEU A 337 -119.71 -74.44 32.51
C LEU A 337 -119.92 -75.96 32.54
N ALA A 338 -118.85 -76.76 32.54
CA ALA A 338 -118.90 -78.22 32.64
C ALA A 338 -118.81 -78.76 34.09
N GLY A 339 -118.65 -77.88 35.09
CA GLY A 339 -118.47 -78.23 36.51
C GLY A 339 -119.70 -78.03 37.40
N GLU A 340 -120.82 -77.55 36.86
CA GLU A 340 -122.02 -77.16 37.61
C GLU A 340 -123.27 -77.96 37.19
N ASP A 341 -123.14 -79.28 36.99
CA ASP A 341 -124.29 -80.18 36.87
C ASP A 341 -123.96 -81.57 37.49
N ASP A 342 -124.46 -81.74 38.71
CA ASP A 342 -124.82 -82.97 39.44
C ASP A 342 -123.81 -84.08 39.81
N THR A 343 -123.40 -84.03 41.08
CA THR A 343 -123.32 -85.14 42.05
C THR A 343 -124.71 -85.45 42.66
N PRO A 344 -124.95 -86.52 43.47
CA PRO A 344 -124.54 -87.94 43.43
C PRO A 344 -125.71 -88.91 43.76
N VAL A 345 -125.56 -90.23 43.54
CA VAL A 345 -126.24 -91.27 44.36
C VAL A 345 -125.28 -92.44 44.60
N CYS A 346 -125.09 -92.78 45.87
CA CYS A 346 -124.40 -93.99 46.32
C CYS A 346 -125.33 -95.19 46.26
N ASP A 347 -124.82 -96.36 45.87
CA ASP A 347 -125.25 -97.63 46.47
C ASP A 347 -124.07 -98.62 46.51
N PRO A 348 -124.02 -99.51 47.50
CA PRO A 348 -122.84 -100.29 47.86
C PRO A 348 -122.79 -101.61 47.06
N SER A 349 -121.62 -102.25 47.11
CA SER A 349 -121.30 -103.59 46.57
C SER A 349 -120.81 -103.59 45.11
N VAL A 350 -119.82 -104.47 44.89
CA VAL A 350 -119.27 -104.96 43.62
C VAL A 350 -117.95 -104.34 43.16
N ALA A 351 -117.00 -105.25 42.96
CA ALA A 351 -115.67 -105.10 42.40
C ALA A 351 -115.70 -104.93 40.88
N CYS A 352 -114.69 -104.22 40.33
CA CYS A 352 -113.96 -104.53 39.09
C CYS A 352 -113.00 -103.35 38.81
N LEU A 353 -111.68 -103.59 38.86
CA LEU A 353 -110.80 -103.81 37.70
C LEU A 353 -110.65 -102.57 36.79
N SER A 354 -109.48 -101.90 36.90
CA SER A 354 -108.43 -101.64 35.87
C SER A 354 -108.84 -101.67 34.37
N PRO A 355 -108.17 -100.99 33.39
CA PRO A 355 -106.71 -100.81 33.35
C PRO A 355 -106.09 -99.68 32.44
N VAL A 356 -104.75 -99.70 32.33
CA VAL A 356 -103.89 -99.32 31.15
C VAL A 356 -103.73 -97.81 30.87
N CYS A 357 -102.54 -97.24 31.09
CA CYS A 357 -101.32 -97.10 30.25
C CYS A 357 -101.37 -96.01 29.16
N LEU A 358 -100.21 -95.34 29.02
CA LEU A 358 -99.78 -94.36 28.00
C LEU A 358 -100.34 -92.95 28.11
#